data_AF-A0A951H7J8-F1
#
_entry.id   AF-A0A951H7J8-F1
#
_cell.length_a   1.000
_cell.length_b   1.000
_cell.length_c   1.000
_cell.angle_alpha   90.00
_cell.angle_beta   90.00
_cell.angle_gamma   90.00
#
_symmetry.space_group_name_H-M   'P 1'
#
loop_
_entity.id
_entity.type
_entity.pdbx_description
1 polymer ?
#
loop_
_entity_poly.entity_id
_entity_poly.type
_entity_poly.pdbx_seq_one_letter_code
_entity_poly.pdbx_strand_id
1 'polypeptide(L)'
;MTLGTFFTMMAYVVGAAVFYAAARGRRLATEGVGYVALAGFCGGVLGAKLTEWGLAHWSAFAAQPTVILDPRLGGRTLIGGVIIGWLSVEAMKWRLGIRRSTGDLFALSLPAGEAIGRIGCFFNGCCFGMPTQVPWAVYQHGAWRHPTQLYSSLIALVIFCVLLMARQKLQREGDLFKLYLVLFGFGRFGLEFWRERHIVFGGLSMSQWVCLEMAMGSLLMLTIFNKRVTRLVQAH
;
A
#
# COMPACT_ATOMS: atom_id res chain seq x y z
N MET A 1 18.68 17.69 -5.67
CA MET A 1 17.54 16.82 -5.28
C MET A 1 16.36 17.19 -6.17
N THR A 2 15.78 16.26 -6.93
CA THR A 2 14.58 16.59 -7.73
C THR A 2 13.37 16.69 -6.79
N LEU A 3 12.38 17.51 -7.15
CA LEU A 3 11.17 17.68 -6.33
C LEU A 3 10.48 16.33 -6.05
N GLY A 4 10.45 15.41 -7.01
CA GLY A 4 9.87 14.09 -6.79
C GLY A 4 10.66 13.20 -5.81
N THR A 5 12.00 13.30 -5.76
CA THR A 5 12.80 12.61 -4.74
C THR A 5 12.56 13.17 -3.33
N PHE A 6 12.37 14.48 -3.22
CA PHE A 6 12.01 15.13 -1.95
C PHE A 6 10.68 14.60 -1.39
N PHE A 7 9.62 14.58 -2.21
CA PHE A 7 8.33 14.02 -1.78
C PHE A 7 8.41 12.52 -1.46
N THR A 8 9.26 11.76 -2.15
CA THR A 8 9.46 10.34 -1.85
C THR A 8 10.12 10.15 -0.48
N MET A 9 11.15 10.93 -0.16
CA MET A 9 11.77 10.91 1.17
C MET A 9 10.78 11.34 2.25
N MET A 10 10.00 12.39 1.99
CA MET A 10 8.97 12.87 2.91
C MET A 10 7.89 11.81 3.16
N ALA A 11 7.52 11.03 2.14
CA ALA A 11 6.58 9.92 2.30
C ALA A 11 7.09 8.86 3.29
N TYR A 12 8.38 8.52 3.26
CA TYR A 12 8.98 7.60 4.22
C TYR A 12 9.00 8.17 5.64
N VAL A 13 9.37 9.44 5.78
CA VAL A 13 9.38 10.12 7.09
C VAL A 13 7.97 10.19 7.68
N VAL A 14 6.97 10.58 6.89
CA VAL A 14 5.59 10.67 7.37
C VAL A 14 5.01 9.30 7.66
N GLY A 15 5.26 8.30 6.82
CA GLY A 15 4.86 6.91 7.08
C GLY A 15 5.44 6.40 8.41
N ALA A 16 6.74 6.62 8.66
CA ALA A 16 7.39 6.25 9.91
C ALA A 16 6.80 7.03 11.11
N ALA A 17 6.65 8.35 11.00
CA ALA A 17 6.09 9.18 12.07
C ALA A 17 4.66 8.75 12.45
N VAL A 18 3.80 8.49 11.46
CA VAL A 18 2.43 8.01 11.67
C VAL A 18 2.44 6.61 12.30
N PHE A 19 3.33 5.72 11.87
CA PHE A 19 3.49 4.40 12.47
C PHE A 19 3.84 4.50 13.96
N TYR A 20 4.87 5.30 14.31
CA TYR A 20 5.27 5.49 15.70
C TYR A 20 4.19 6.18 16.53
N ALA A 21 3.46 7.15 15.96
CA ALA A 21 2.32 7.78 16.62
C ALA A 21 1.20 6.77 16.90
N ALA A 22 0.89 5.88 15.95
CA ALA A 22 -0.09 4.80 16.14
C ALA A 22 0.37 3.80 17.19
N ALA A 23 1.66 3.44 17.20
CA ALA A 23 2.25 2.54 18.20
C ALA A 23 2.17 3.14 19.61
N ARG A 24 2.49 4.44 19.76
CA ARG A 24 2.35 5.15 21.05
C ARG A 24 0.90 5.21 21.51
N GLY A 25 -0.03 5.55 20.61
CA GLY A 25 -1.46 5.63 20.93
C GLY A 25 -2.05 4.30 21.42
N ARG A 26 -1.51 3.17 20.95
CA ARG A 26 -1.91 1.82 21.38
C ARG A 26 -1.04 1.24 22.51
N ARG A 27 -0.11 2.00 23.08
CA ARG A 27 0.87 1.55 24.09
C ARG A 27 1.70 0.34 23.63
N LEU A 28 1.95 0.26 22.32
CA LEU A 28 2.78 -0.76 21.66
C LEU A 28 4.13 -0.22 21.20
N ALA A 29 4.48 1.02 21.57
CA ALA A 29 5.76 1.63 21.23
C ALA A 29 6.90 1.00 22.05
N THR A 30 7.34 -0.17 21.62
CA THR A 30 8.53 -0.86 22.13
C THR A 30 9.61 -0.91 21.05
N GLU A 31 10.86 -1.16 21.45
CA GLU A 31 11.97 -1.39 20.52
C GLU A 31 11.65 -2.53 19.54
N GLY A 32 11.01 -3.60 20.03
CA GLY A 32 10.53 -4.73 19.22
C GLY A 32 9.61 -4.31 18.07
N VAL A 33 8.70 -3.37 18.31
CA VAL A 33 7.80 -2.85 17.27
C VAL A 33 8.54 -1.96 16.27
N GLY A 34 9.60 -1.28 16.69
CA GLY A 34 10.53 -0.59 15.78
C GLY A 34 11.22 -1.55 14.81
N TYR A 35 11.72 -2.69 15.30
CA TYR A 35 12.30 -3.73 14.45
C TYR A 35 11.30 -4.34 13.48
N VAL A 36 10.05 -4.53 13.90
CA VAL A 36 8.95 -4.98 13.01
C VAL A 36 8.70 -3.97 11.90
N ALA A 37 8.67 -2.68 12.21
CA ALA A 37 8.50 -1.61 11.23
C ALA A 37 9.64 -1.60 10.20
N LEU A 38 10.88 -1.69 10.69
CA LEU A 38 12.08 -1.72 9.86
C LEU A 38 12.10 -2.97 8.96
N ALA A 39 11.76 -4.14 9.50
CA ALA A 39 11.66 -5.37 8.74
C ALA A 39 10.62 -5.27 7.62
N GLY A 40 9.44 -4.70 7.91
CA GLY A 40 8.41 -4.46 6.90
C GLY A 40 8.86 -3.49 5.80
N PHE A 41 9.54 -2.40 6.18
CA PHE A 41 10.08 -1.43 5.21
C PHE A 41 11.15 -2.06 4.31
N CYS A 42 12.18 -2.67 4.91
CA CYS A 42 13.27 -3.32 4.17
C CYS A 42 12.73 -4.46 3.29
N GLY A 43 11.86 -5.31 3.85
CA GLY A 43 11.21 -6.40 3.13
C GLY A 43 10.36 -5.91 1.96
N GLY A 44 9.62 -4.81 2.13
CA GLY A 44 8.82 -4.23 1.06
C GLY A 44 9.67 -3.65 -0.07
N VAL A 45 10.74 -2.93 0.25
CA VAL A 45 11.67 -2.37 -0.75
C VAL A 45 12.39 -3.50 -1.50
N LEU A 46 12.91 -4.49 -0.77
CA LEU A 46 13.56 -5.66 -1.36
C LEU A 46 12.59 -6.46 -2.22
N GLY A 47 11.36 -6.66 -1.75
CA GLY A 47 10.38 -7.45 -2.48
C GLY A 47 9.91 -6.82 -3.78
N ALA A 48 9.69 -5.51 -3.78
CA ALA A 48 9.35 -4.77 -4.99
C ALA A 48 10.45 -4.89 -6.05
N LYS A 49 11.72 -4.84 -5.62
CA LYS A 49 12.90 -5.01 -6.49
C LYS A 49 13.04 -6.45 -7.00
N LEU A 50 13.03 -7.43 -6.10
CA LEU A 50 13.27 -8.85 -6.43
C LEU A 50 12.25 -9.39 -7.43
N THR A 51 10.98 -9.03 -7.27
CA THR A 51 9.92 -9.51 -8.15
C THR A 51 9.98 -8.86 -9.54
N GLU A 52 10.36 -7.59 -9.64
CA GLU A 52 10.58 -6.97 -10.95
C GLU A 52 11.74 -7.65 -11.68
N TRP A 53 12.86 -7.86 -10.98
CA TRP A 53 14.07 -8.46 -11.56
C TRP A 53 13.88 -9.92 -11.93
N GLY A 54 13.21 -10.69 -11.06
CA GLY A 54 13.02 -12.13 -11.24
C GLY A 54 11.91 -12.51 -12.22
N LEU A 55 10.82 -11.74 -12.28
CA LEU A 55 9.63 -12.11 -13.06
C LEU A 55 9.43 -11.26 -14.31
N ALA A 56 9.72 -9.96 -14.25
CA ALA A 56 9.44 -9.06 -15.38
C ALA A 56 10.64 -8.93 -16.33
N HIS A 57 11.87 -8.96 -15.81
CA HIS A 57 13.09 -8.64 -16.58
C HIS A 57 14.22 -9.66 -16.41
N TRP A 58 13.90 -10.95 -16.22
CA TRP A 58 14.90 -12.00 -16.02
C TRP A 58 15.96 -12.06 -17.12
N SER A 59 15.57 -11.89 -18.38
CA SER A 59 16.49 -11.90 -19.52
C SER A 59 17.46 -10.72 -19.52
N ALA A 60 16.99 -9.52 -19.19
CA ALA A 60 17.84 -8.33 -19.06
C ALA A 60 18.77 -8.43 -17.84
N PHE A 61 18.28 -9.01 -16.74
CA PHE A 61 19.07 -9.27 -15.56
C PHE A 61 20.20 -10.30 -15.79
N ALA A 62 19.89 -11.41 -16.49
CA ALA A 62 20.86 -12.44 -16.84
C ALA A 62 21.98 -11.91 -17.75
N ALA A 63 21.70 -10.91 -18.59
CA ALA A 63 22.68 -10.30 -19.48
C ALA A 63 23.59 -9.28 -18.77
N GLN A 64 23.07 -8.46 -17.86
CA GLN A 64 23.83 -7.44 -17.14
C GLN A 64 23.38 -7.30 -15.66
N PRO A 65 24.08 -7.94 -14.72
CA PRO A 65 23.73 -7.89 -13.29
C PRO A 65 23.80 -6.48 -12.67
N THR A 66 24.58 -5.56 -13.24
CA THR A 66 24.74 -4.18 -12.74
C THR A 66 23.48 -3.33 -12.91
N VAL A 67 22.51 -3.78 -13.73
CA VAL A 67 21.17 -3.17 -13.88
C VAL A 67 20.39 -3.11 -12.55
N ILE A 68 20.71 -4.00 -11.59
CA ILE A 68 20.18 -3.98 -10.21
C ILE A 68 20.36 -2.61 -9.53
N LEU A 69 21.49 -1.95 -9.80
CA LEU A 69 21.89 -0.73 -9.13
C LEU A 69 21.34 0.53 -9.80
N ASP A 70 20.74 0.41 -11.00
CA ASP A 70 20.17 1.57 -11.68
C ASP A 70 18.89 2.04 -10.96
N PRO A 71 18.89 3.23 -10.34
CA PRO A 71 17.71 3.75 -9.65
C PRO A 71 16.56 4.09 -10.61
N ARG A 72 16.84 4.21 -11.91
CA ARG A 72 15.89 4.61 -12.96
C ARG A 72 15.04 3.44 -13.45
N LEU A 73 15.60 2.24 -13.46
CA LEU A 73 14.92 0.98 -13.77
C LEU A 73 14.22 0.39 -12.55
N GLY A 74 13.94 1.24 -11.55
CA GLY A 74 13.38 0.87 -10.27
C GLY A 74 11.97 0.30 -10.41
N GLY A 75 11.92 -1.00 -10.63
CA GLY A 75 10.74 -1.83 -10.59
C GLY A 75 9.99 -1.68 -9.28
N ARG A 76 8.71 -1.38 -9.40
CA ARG A 76 7.81 -1.15 -8.25
C ARG A 76 6.64 -2.10 -8.35
N THR A 77 6.89 -3.41 -8.50
CA THR A 77 5.78 -4.36 -8.38
C THR A 77 5.18 -4.21 -6.99
N LEU A 78 3.88 -3.90 -6.96
CA LEU A 78 3.13 -3.77 -5.72
C LEU A 78 3.06 -5.11 -4.98
N ILE A 79 2.90 -6.20 -5.74
CA ILE A 79 2.68 -7.55 -5.24
C ILE A 79 3.91 -8.05 -4.48
N GLY A 80 5.11 -7.90 -5.07
CA GLY A 80 6.34 -8.33 -4.42
C GLY A 80 6.64 -7.57 -3.14
N GLY A 81 6.42 -6.25 -3.15
CA GLY A 81 6.60 -5.43 -1.96
C GLY A 81 5.64 -5.80 -0.84
N VAL A 82 4.37 -6.06 -1.16
CA VAL A 82 3.38 -6.46 -0.14
C VAL A 82 3.68 -7.84 0.43
N ILE A 83 3.93 -8.85 -0.40
CA ILE A 83 4.14 -10.23 0.06
C ILE A 83 5.42 -10.33 0.89
N ILE A 84 6.55 -9.86 0.38
CA ILE A 84 7.84 -9.99 1.07
C ILE A 84 7.91 -9.05 2.28
N GLY A 85 7.27 -7.88 2.20
CA GLY A 85 7.08 -7.00 3.36
C GLY A 85 6.29 -7.68 4.48
N TRP A 86 5.17 -8.32 4.16
CA TRP A 86 4.37 -9.07 5.13
C TRP A 86 5.13 -10.26 5.74
N LEU A 87 5.81 -11.05 4.91
CA LEU A 87 6.65 -12.16 5.39
C LEU A 87 7.77 -11.68 6.32
N SER A 88 8.37 -10.53 6.01
CA SER A 88 9.42 -9.93 6.85
C SER A 88 8.88 -9.47 8.21
N VAL A 89 7.66 -8.91 8.24
CA VAL A 89 6.96 -8.57 9.48
C VAL A 89 6.68 -9.81 10.32
N GLU A 90 6.12 -10.87 9.73
CA GLU A 90 5.79 -12.09 10.48
C GLU A 90 7.05 -12.84 10.95
N ALA A 91 8.10 -12.88 10.14
CA ALA A 91 9.39 -13.45 10.54
C ALA A 91 10.01 -12.69 11.72
N MET A 92 9.95 -11.35 11.71
CA MET A 92 10.46 -10.53 12.81
C MET A 92 9.62 -10.70 14.08
N LYS A 93 8.29 -10.74 13.96
CA LYS A 93 7.39 -11.03 15.08
C LYS A 93 7.68 -12.38 15.72
N TRP A 94 7.90 -13.41 14.88
CA TRP A 94 8.25 -14.74 15.35
C TRP A 94 9.57 -14.74 16.12
N ARG A 95 10.62 -14.07 15.61
CA ARG A 95 11.91 -13.93 16.30
C ARG A 95 11.82 -13.19 17.64
N LEU A 96 10.91 -12.22 17.74
CA LEU A 96 10.72 -11.39 18.95
C LEU A 96 9.64 -11.92 19.90
N GLY A 97 9.01 -13.06 19.59
CA GLY A 97 7.92 -13.62 20.40
C GLY A 97 6.62 -12.78 20.40
N ILE A 98 6.46 -11.86 19.45
CA ILE A 98 5.28 -10.98 19.35
C ILE A 98 4.13 -11.74 18.70
N ARG A 99 3.16 -12.18 19.51
CA ARG A 99 1.96 -12.90 19.03
C ARG A 99 0.76 -12.02 18.68
N ARG A 100 0.79 -10.74 19.05
CA ARG A 100 -0.30 -9.79 18.81
C ARG A 100 -0.32 -9.32 17.35
N SER A 101 -1.48 -8.83 16.90
CA SER A 101 -1.58 -8.22 15.57
C SER A 101 -0.88 -6.85 15.54
N THR A 102 0.11 -6.70 14.67
CA THR A 102 0.78 -5.41 14.42
C THR A 102 0.25 -4.71 13.17
N GLY A 103 -0.63 -5.37 12.39
CA GLY A 103 -1.17 -4.84 11.14
C GLY A 103 -1.89 -3.50 11.30
N ASP A 104 -2.58 -3.29 12.42
CA ASP A 104 -3.29 -2.04 12.70
C ASP A 104 -2.35 -0.83 12.83
N LEU A 105 -1.07 -1.05 13.16
CA LEU A 105 -0.06 0.01 13.18
C LEU A 105 0.29 0.47 11.75
N PHE A 106 0.27 -0.47 10.80
CA PHE A 106 0.48 -0.20 9.39
C PHE A 106 -0.75 0.40 8.69
N ALA A 107 -1.95 0.15 9.23
CA ALA A 107 -3.21 0.61 8.62
C ALA A 107 -3.25 2.14 8.42
N LEU A 108 -2.66 2.93 9.33
CA LEU A 108 -2.58 4.38 9.19
C LEU A 108 -1.32 4.83 8.45
N SER A 109 -0.19 4.15 8.62
CA SER A 109 1.09 4.59 8.03
C SER A 109 1.14 4.40 6.52
N LEU A 110 0.57 3.30 6.01
CA LEU A 110 0.55 3.00 4.58
C LEU A 110 -0.19 4.06 3.75
N PRO A 111 -1.46 4.42 4.04
CA PRO A 111 -2.16 5.45 3.27
C PRO A 111 -1.57 6.84 3.47
N ALA A 112 -1.02 7.17 4.65
CA ALA A 112 -0.33 8.44 4.88
C ALA A 112 0.93 8.57 3.99
N GLY A 113 1.74 7.51 3.93
CA GLY A 113 2.91 7.45 3.05
C GLY A 113 2.52 7.50 1.58
N GLU A 114 1.48 6.76 1.17
CA GLU A 114 1.02 6.76 -0.22
C GLU A 114 0.49 8.12 -0.67
N ALA A 115 -0.26 8.83 0.18
CA ALA A 115 -0.79 10.16 -0.12
C ALA A 115 0.33 11.13 -0.53
N ILE A 116 1.47 11.11 0.18
CA ILE A 116 2.61 11.98 -0.12
C ILE A 116 3.47 11.40 -1.26
N GLY A 117 3.72 10.09 -1.27
CA GLY A 117 4.60 9.45 -2.25
C GLY A 117 4.06 9.57 -3.69
N ARG A 118 2.74 9.59 -3.85
CA ARG A 118 2.10 9.78 -5.16
C ARG A 118 2.25 11.20 -5.71
N ILE A 119 2.35 12.21 -4.85
CA ILE A 119 2.72 13.57 -5.25
C ILE A 119 4.16 13.58 -5.80
N GLY A 120 5.06 12.82 -5.19
CA GLY A 120 6.42 12.63 -5.72
C GLY A 120 6.44 11.98 -7.11
N CYS A 121 5.56 11.00 -7.34
CA CYS A 121 5.39 10.38 -8.67
C CYS A 121 4.89 11.37 -9.72
N PHE A 122 3.98 12.28 -9.34
CA PHE A 122 3.48 13.33 -10.21
C PHE A 122 4.61 14.25 -10.70
N PHE A 123 5.48 14.73 -9.78
CA PHE A 123 6.61 15.57 -10.14
C PHE A 123 7.73 14.84 -10.90
N ASN A 124 7.85 13.53 -10.71
CA ASN A 124 8.74 12.70 -11.52
C ASN A 124 8.16 12.35 -12.91
N GLY A 125 6.90 12.72 -13.18
CA GLY A 125 6.23 12.42 -14.44
C GLY A 125 5.94 10.94 -14.67
N CYS A 126 5.92 10.09 -13.64
CA CYS A 126 5.72 8.64 -13.80
C CYS A 126 4.34 8.19 -13.31
N CYS A 127 3.90 6.99 -13.73
CA CYS A 127 2.62 6.39 -13.30
C CYS A 127 1.36 7.19 -13.68
N PHE A 128 1.36 7.81 -14.86
CA PHE A 128 0.22 8.55 -15.41
C PHE A 128 -0.84 7.64 -16.02
N GLY A 129 -2.02 8.19 -16.23
CA GLY A 129 -3.14 7.49 -16.83
C GLY A 129 -3.16 7.54 -18.36
N MET A 130 -4.25 7.02 -18.90
CA MET A 130 -4.52 7.07 -20.35
C MET A 130 -4.70 8.51 -20.85
N PRO A 131 -4.45 8.77 -22.15
CA PRO A 131 -4.78 10.04 -22.78
C PRO A 131 -6.26 10.38 -22.61
N THR A 132 -6.55 11.66 -22.41
CA THR A 132 -7.91 12.14 -22.10
C THR A 132 -8.08 13.61 -22.45
N GLN A 133 -9.33 14.05 -22.51
CA GLN A 133 -9.70 15.44 -22.82
C GLN A 133 -10.47 16.12 -21.67
N VAL A 134 -10.47 15.52 -20.47
CA VAL A 134 -11.10 16.14 -19.30
C VAL A 134 -10.43 17.48 -18.96
N PRO A 135 -11.16 18.48 -18.41
CA PRO A 135 -10.62 19.83 -18.22
C PRO A 135 -9.49 19.92 -17.19
N TRP A 136 -9.33 18.91 -16.33
CA TRP A 136 -8.22 18.79 -15.37
C TRP A 136 -7.11 17.82 -15.83
N ALA A 137 -7.06 17.47 -17.13
CA ALA A 137 -5.98 16.68 -17.68
C ALA A 137 -4.64 17.41 -17.52
N VAL A 138 -3.57 16.65 -17.33
CA VAL A 138 -2.21 17.21 -17.22
C VAL A 138 -1.38 16.70 -18.38
N TYR A 139 -0.66 17.60 -19.05
CA TYR A 139 0.21 17.26 -20.16
C TYR A 139 1.44 16.50 -19.66
N GLN A 140 1.55 15.22 -20.01
CA GLN A 140 2.66 14.35 -19.61
C GLN A 140 3.01 13.43 -20.78
N HIS A 141 4.30 13.33 -21.10
CA HIS A 141 4.82 12.43 -22.13
C HIS A 141 4.11 12.57 -23.49
N GLY A 142 3.95 13.81 -23.97
CA GLY A 142 3.44 14.09 -25.32
C GLY A 142 1.91 14.07 -25.47
N ALA A 143 1.15 13.87 -24.39
CA ALA A 143 -0.31 13.87 -24.44
C ALA A 143 -0.93 14.44 -23.16
N TRP A 144 -2.16 14.96 -23.28
CA TRP A 144 -3.02 15.27 -22.15
C TRP A 144 -3.54 13.97 -21.54
N ARG A 145 -3.23 13.73 -20.26
CA ARG A 145 -3.50 12.45 -19.59
C ARG A 145 -4.20 12.66 -18.27
N HIS A 146 -4.90 11.62 -17.80
CA HIS A 146 -5.43 11.62 -16.45
C HIS A 146 -4.26 11.65 -15.44
N PRO A 147 -4.21 12.63 -14.50
CA PRO A 147 -3.22 12.64 -13.41
C PRO A 147 -3.58 11.59 -12.34
N THR A 148 -3.50 10.31 -12.69
CA THR A 148 -3.80 9.16 -11.80
C THR A 148 -2.95 9.15 -10.53
N GLN A 149 -1.80 9.82 -10.54
CA GLN A 149 -0.98 10.04 -9.35
C GLN A 149 -1.72 10.91 -8.32
N LEU A 150 -2.34 12.01 -8.75
CA LEU A 150 -3.11 12.89 -7.88
C LEU A 150 -4.39 12.21 -7.39
N TYR A 151 -5.05 11.42 -8.25
CA TYR A 151 -6.20 10.62 -7.83
C TYR A 151 -5.80 9.60 -6.76
N SER A 152 -4.67 8.92 -6.93
CA SER A 152 -4.14 7.96 -5.94
C SER A 152 -3.81 8.66 -4.62
N SER A 153 -3.21 9.85 -4.69
CA SER A 153 -2.89 10.66 -3.51
C SER A 153 -4.16 11.04 -2.74
N LEU A 154 -5.19 11.51 -3.44
CA LEU A 154 -6.47 11.88 -2.85
C LEU A 154 -7.18 10.67 -2.23
N ILE A 155 -7.24 9.54 -2.94
CA ILE A 155 -7.83 8.30 -2.42
C ILE A 155 -7.09 7.87 -1.13
N ALA A 156 -5.76 7.88 -1.14
CA ALA A 156 -4.97 7.52 0.03
C ALA A 156 -5.21 8.46 1.21
N LEU A 157 -5.35 9.77 0.96
CA LEU A 157 -5.70 10.75 1.99
C LEU A 157 -7.10 10.50 2.57
N VAL A 158 -8.09 10.24 1.72
CA VAL A 158 -9.45 9.89 2.17
C VAL A 158 -9.44 8.63 3.01
N ILE A 159 -8.73 7.58 2.58
CA ILE A 159 -8.56 6.34 3.35
C ILE A 159 -7.94 6.64 4.71
N PHE A 160 -6.85 7.42 4.75
CA PHE A 160 -6.20 7.81 5.99
C PHE A 160 -7.17 8.52 6.95
N CYS A 161 -7.94 9.51 6.46
CA CYS A 161 -8.93 10.23 7.27
C CYS A 161 -10.02 9.29 7.80
N VAL A 162 -10.57 8.41 6.95
CA VAL A 162 -11.58 7.42 7.36
C VAL A 162 -11.06 6.50 8.45
N LEU A 163 -9.84 5.99 8.30
CA LEU A 163 -9.21 5.13 9.31
C LEU A 163 -8.91 5.89 10.61
N LEU A 164 -8.50 7.16 10.50
CA LEU A 164 -8.24 8.01 11.67
C LEU A 164 -9.51 8.24 12.50
N MET A 165 -10.66 8.37 11.85
CA MET A 165 -11.97 8.46 12.49
C MET A 165 -12.44 7.10 13.02
N ALA A 166 -12.18 6.01 12.29
CA ALA A 166 -12.62 4.67 12.66
C ALA A 166 -11.79 4.04 13.80
N ARG A 167 -10.54 4.48 14.02
CA ARG A 167 -9.61 3.85 14.99
C ARG A 167 -10.11 3.82 16.43
N GLN A 168 -10.98 4.76 16.82
CA GLN A 168 -11.55 4.79 18.16
C GLN A 168 -12.71 3.79 18.32
N LYS A 169 -13.42 3.51 17.22
CA LYS A 169 -14.55 2.55 17.18
C LYS A 169 -14.06 1.12 16.96
N LEU A 170 -13.01 0.94 16.15
CA LEU A 170 -12.40 -0.36 15.84
C LEU A 170 -11.23 -0.64 16.79
N GLN A 171 -11.57 -1.10 18.01
CA GLN A 171 -10.57 -1.41 19.04
C GLN A 171 -10.00 -2.83 18.95
N ARG A 172 -10.68 -3.74 18.25
CA ARG A 172 -10.24 -5.11 18.10
C ARG A 172 -9.00 -5.19 17.21
N GLU A 173 -8.05 -6.02 17.64
CA GLU A 173 -6.82 -6.29 16.89
C GLU A 173 -7.09 -6.78 15.46
N GLY A 174 -6.54 -6.08 14.48
CA GLY A 174 -6.61 -6.39 13.06
C GLY A 174 -7.80 -5.79 12.32
N ASP A 175 -8.79 -5.23 13.00
CA ASP A 175 -9.99 -4.70 12.32
C ASP A 175 -9.70 -3.40 11.57
N LEU A 176 -8.80 -2.56 12.10
CA LEU A 176 -8.42 -1.33 11.42
C LEU A 176 -7.64 -1.63 10.13
N PHE A 177 -6.77 -2.65 10.17
CA PHE A 177 -6.05 -3.11 8.98
C PHE A 177 -6.97 -3.76 7.94
N LYS A 178 -7.95 -4.57 8.36
CA LYS A 178 -8.95 -5.11 7.42
C LYS A 178 -9.75 -3.99 6.75
N LEU A 179 -10.17 -2.97 7.51
CA LEU A 179 -10.87 -1.81 6.93
C LEU A 179 -9.98 -1.08 5.91
N TYR A 180 -8.69 -0.93 6.21
CA TYR A 180 -7.72 -0.39 5.26
C TYR A 180 -7.70 -1.21 3.96
N LEU A 181 -7.61 -2.54 4.02
CA LEU A 181 -7.60 -3.41 2.84
C LEU A 181 -8.88 -3.31 2.01
N VAL A 182 -10.05 -3.20 2.67
CA VAL A 182 -11.33 -2.97 1.99
C VAL A 182 -11.31 -1.65 1.22
N LEU A 183 -11.00 -0.55 1.90
CA LEU A 183 -11.02 0.79 1.30
C LEU A 183 -9.96 0.93 0.20
N PHE A 184 -8.76 0.40 0.43
CA PHE A 184 -7.67 0.41 -0.54
C PHE A 184 -8.02 -0.43 -1.79
N GLY A 185 -8.59 -1.63 -1.62
CA GLY A 185 -9.01 -2.48 -2.72
C GLY A 185 -10.06 -1.80 -3.61
N PHE A 186 -11.10 -1.21 -3.02
CA PHE A 186 -12.11 -0.47 -3.80
C PHE A 186 -11.54 0.80 -4.45
N GLY A 187 -10.72 1.56 -3.73
CA GLY A 187 -10.07 2.77 -4.26
C GLY A 187 -9.16 2.44 -5.46
N ARG A 188 -8.37 1.38 -5.37
CA ARG A 188 -7.51 0.92 -6.47
C ARG A 188 -8.29 0.34 -7.63
N PHE A 189 -9.35 -0.44 -7.36
CA PHE A 189 -10.23 -0.97 -8.40
C PHE A 189 -10.81 0.15 -9.26
N GLY A 190 -11.31 1.21 -8.61
CA GLY A 190 -11.81 2.41 -9.31
C GLY A 190 -10.72 3.12 -10.09
N LEU A 191 -9.55 3.33 -9.47
CA LEU A 191 -8.44 4.05 -10.11
C LEU A 191 -7.93 3.37 -11.40
N GLU A 192 -8.00 2.05 -11.47
CA GLU A 192 -7.52 1.28 -12.61
C GLU A 192 -8.28 1.58 -13.91
N PHE A 193 -9.53 2.06 -13.84
CA PHE A 193 -10.29 2.45 -15.04
C PHE A 193 -9.63 3.60 -15.83
N TRP A 194 -8.86 4.45 -15.15
CA TRP A 194 -8.13 5.57 -15.75
C TRP A 194 -6.68 5.22 -16.12
N ARG A 195 -6.19 4.03 -15.76
CA ARG A 195 -4.85 3.54 -16.13
C ARG A 195 -4.92 2.69 -17.39
N GLU A 196 -3.80 2.58 -18.09
CA GLU A 196 -3.68 1.81 -19.33
C GLU A 196 -3.95 0.33 -19.04
N ARG A 197 -4.93 -0.26 -19.76
CA ARG A 197 -5.53 -1.56 -19.42
C ARG A 197 -5.00 -2.68 -20.33
N HIS A 198 -4.53 -3.75 -19.69
CA HIS A 198 -4.56 -5.09 -20.28
C HIS A 198 -5.76 -5.83 -19.68
N ILE A 199 -6.84 -5.92 -20.44
CA ILE A 199 -8.04 -6.67 -20.06
C ILE A 199 -7.71 -8.15 -20.22
N VAL A 200 -7.98 -8.95 -19.18
CA VAL A 200 -7.66 -10.39 -19.22
C VAL A 200 -8.93 -11.22 -19.28
N PHE A 201 -9.81 -11.08 -18.28
CA PHE A 201 -11.01 -11.91 -18.16
C PHE A 201 -12.19 -11.12 -17.59
N GLY A 202 -13.37 -11.29 -18.18
CA GLY A 202 -14.62 -10.64 -17.71
C GLY A 202 -14.66 -9.12 -17.85
N GLY A 203 -13.84 -8.53 -18.73
CA GLY A 203 -13.75 -7.07 -18.90
C GLY A 203 -12.89 -6.36 -17.82
N LEU A 204 -12.27 -7.11 -16.92
CA LEU A 204 -11.41 -6.60 -15.85
C LEU A 204 -9.93 -6.97 -16.07
N SER A 205 -9.04 -6.14 -15.52
CA SER A 205 -7.60 -6.44 -15.46
C SER A 205 -7.27 -7.41 -14.32
N MET A 206 -6.10 -8.05 -14.37
CA MET A 206 -5.62 -8.90 -13.26
C MET A 206 -5.49 -8.11 -11.94
N SER A 207 -5.05 -6.85 -12.02
CA SER A 207 -4.97 -5.95 -10.86
C SER A 207 -6.34 -5.68 -10.24
N GLN A 208 -7.40 -5.54 -11.05
CA GLN A 208 -8.77 -5.36 -10.57
C GLN A 208 -9.30 -6.60 -9.86
N TRP A 209 -9.03 -7.79 -10.39
CA TRP A 209 -9.40 -9.06 -9.74
C TRP A 209 -8.73 -9.19 -8.36
N VAL A 210 -7.42 -8.97 -8.28
CA VAL A 210 -6.69 -9.00 -7.00
C VAL A 210 -7.24 -7.98 -6.00
N CYS A 211 -7.56 -6.76 -6.46
CA CYS A 211 -8.15 -5.73 -5.60
C CYS A 211 -9.53 -6.15 -5.06
N LEU A 212 -10.35 -6.78 -5.91
CA LEU A 212 -11.70 -7.22 -5.55
C LEU A 212 -11.66 -8.39 -4.57
N GLU A 213 -10.81 -9.40 -4.81
CA GLU A 213 -10.61 -10.54 -3.91
C GLU A 213 -10.13 -10.07 -2.53
N MET A 214 -9.13 -9.19 -2.50
CA MET A 214 -8.60 -8.62 -1.26
C MET A 214 -9.65 -7.81 -0.50
N ALA A 215 -10.43 -6.97 -1.19
CA ALA A 215 -11.47 -6.16 -0.56
C ALA A 215 -12.61 -7.05 -0.01
N MET A 216 -13.10 -8.00 -0.80
CA MET A 216 -14.20 -8.88 -0.42
C MET A 216 -13.80 -9.82 0.72
N GLY A 217 -12.60 -10.42 0.65
CA GLY A 217 -12.07 -11.27 1.72
C GLY A 217 -11.92 -10.53 3.05
N SER A 218 -11.43 -9.29 3.00
CA SER A 218 -11.27 -8.44 4.19
C SER A 218 -12.62 -8.01 4.77
N LEU A 219 -13.60 -7.69 3.92
CA LEU A 219 -14.96 -7.34 4.33
C LEU A 219 -15.69 -8.53 4.97
N LEU A 220 -15.54 -9.73 4.40
CA LEU A 220 -16.10 -10.95 4.96
C LEU A 220 -15.52 -11.24 6.34
N MET A 221 -14.20 -11.09 6.52
CA MET A 221 -13.58 -11.24 7.83
C MET A 221 -14.08 -10.20 8.83
N LEU A 222 -14.25 -8.93 8.45
CA LEU A 222 -14.82 -7.92 9.34
C LEU A 222 -16.25 -8.28 9.81
N THR A 223 -17.09 -8.75 8.90
CA THR A 223 -18.51 -9.02 9.18
C THR A 223 -18.74 -10.32 9.96
N ILE A 224 -18.04 -11.41 9.62
CA ILE A 224 -18.17 -12.71 10.33
C ILE A 224 -17.72 -12.57 11.79
N PHE A 225 -16.60 -11.88 12.03
CA PHE A 225 -16.05 -11.75 13.36
C PHE A 225 -16.83 -10.79 14.26
N ASN A 226 -17.47 -9.75 13.69
CA ASN A 226 -18.42 -8.92 14.43
C ASN A 226 -19.66 -9.70 14.85
N LYS A 227 -20.25 -10.53 13.96
CA LYS A 227 -21.43 -11.35 14.29
C LYS A 227 -21.16 -12.39 15.40
N ARG A 228 -19.95 -12.96 15.47
CA ARG A 228 -19.58 -13.93 16.52
C ARG A 228 -19.47 -13.28 17.91
N VAL A 229 -18.97 -12.05 18.01
CA VAL A 229 -18.85 -11.35 19.30
C VAL A 229 -20.22 -10.92 19.81
N THR A 230 -21.08 -10.37 18.97
CA THR A 230 -22.45 -9.99 19.38
C THR A 230 -23.25 -11.19 19.87
N ARG A 231 -23.12 -12.36 19.21
CA ARG A 231 -23.80 -13.59 19.66
C ARG A 231 -23.26 -14.14 20.99
N LEU A 232 -21.96 -14.03 21.26
CA LEU A 232 -21.38 -14.48 22.53
C LEU A 232 -21.77 -13.57 23.70
N VAL A 233 -21.89 -12.26 23.46
CA VAL A 233 -22.36 -11.29 24.46
C VAL A 233 -23.87 -11.41 24.73
N GLN A 234 -24.66 -11.87 23.76
CA GLN A 234 -26.10 -12.14 23.95
C GLN A 234 -26.39 -13.54 24.50
N ALA A 235 -25.39 -14.42 24.58
CA ALA A 235 -25.51 -15.78 25.10
C ALA A 235 -24.99 -15.92 26.55
N HIS A 236 -24.70 -14.79 27.21
CA HIS A 236 -24.44 -14.66 28.66
C HIS A 236 -25.40 -13.61 29.21
#